data_AF-A0A1X1EG16-F1
#
_entry.id   AF-A0A1X1EG16-F1
#
_cell.length_a   1.000
_cell.length_b   1.000
_cell.length_c   1.000
_cell.angle_alpha   90.00
_cell.angle_beta   90.00
_cell.angle_gamma   90.00
#
_symmetry.space_group_name_H-M   'P 1'
#
loop_
_entity.id
_entity.type
_entity.pdbx_description
1 polymer ?
#
loop_
_entity_poly.entity_id
_entity_poly.type
_entity_poly.pdbx_seq_one_letter_code
_entity_poly.pdbx_strand_id
1 'polypeptide(L)'
;MRRSLLMIIFAVIPIQHLAASPYDSLATALREQTILKDLRAHCHVSSTISDDVMKKHFMDNPASHDAITSAAYELKSGKKQLYQQKISAVTCPTDLTSK
;
A
#
# COMPACT_ATOMS: atom_id res chain seq x y z
N MET A 1 -57.98 -18.09 23.48
CA MET A 1 -57.36 -17.03 24.31
C MET A 1 -56.43 -16.19 23.43
N ARG A 2 -56.53 -14.86 23.58
CA ARG A 2 -55.75 -13.80 22.91
C ARG A 2 -54.24 -13.96 23.12
N ARG A 3 -53.45 -13.51 22.13
CA ARG A 3 -52.21 -12.69 22.24
C ARG A 3 -51.37 -12.93 20.98
N SER A 4 -50.77 -11.95 20.33
CA SER A 4 -50.90 -10.50 20.29
C SER A 4 -50.02 -10.16 19.09
N LEU A 5 -50.54 -9.42 18.11
CA LEU A 5 -49.69 -8.84 17.07
C LEU A 5 -48.62 -7.98 17.73
N LEU A 6 -47.35 -8.22 17.42
CA LEU A 6 -46.31 -7.21 17.49
C LEU A 6 -45.40 -7.41 16.27
N MET A 7 -45.80 -6.78 15.16
CA MET A 7 -44.88 -6.51 14.04
C MET A 7 -43.85 -5.50 14.53
N ILE A 8 -42.63 -5.96 14.81
CA ILE A 8 -41.46 -5.09 14.98
C ILE A 8 -40.97 -4.79 13.56
N ILE A 9 -41.30 -3.58 13.08
CA ILE A 9 -40.78 -3.02 11.84
C ILE A 9 -39.31 -2.67 12.10
N PHE A 10 -38.39 -3.55 11.69
CA PHE A 10 -36.97 -3.26 11.70
C PHE A 10 -36.66 -2.34 10.52
N ALA A 11 -36.45 -1.05 10.80
CA ALA A 11 -36.03 -0.08 9.80
C ALA A 11 -34.64 -0.47 9.28
N VAL A 12 -34.59 -1.05 8.09
CA VAL A 12 -33.35 -1.43 7.42
C VAL A 12 -32.69 -0.16 6.91
N ILE A 13 -31.73 0.37 7.68
CA ILE A 13 -30.83 1.41 7.18
C ILE A 13 -29.90 0.70 6.17
N PRO A 14 -29.88 1.08 4.88
CA PRO A 14 -28.99 0.45 3.93
C PRO A 14 -27.58 0.95 4.21
N ILE A 15 -26.81 0.18 4.98
CA ILE A 15 -25.38 0.42 5.12
C ILE A 15 -24.76 -0.01 3.78
N GLN A 16 -24.46 0.96 2.92
CA GLN A 16 -23.79 0.73 1.65
C GLN A 16 -22.33 0.34 1.92
N HIS A 17 -22.09 -0.92 2.26
CA HIS A 17 -20.76 -1.49 2.33
C HIS A 17 -20.28 -1.69 0.89
N LEU A 18 -19.51 -0.73 0.37
CA LEU A 18 -18.68 -0.96 -0.81
C LEU A 18 -17.62 -2.01 -0.42
N ALA A 19 -17.96 -3.29 -0.54
CA ALA A 19 -17.04 -4.37 -0.31
C ALA A 19 -15.93 -4.27 -1.37
N ALA A 20 -14.70 -3.96 -0.94
CA ALA A 20 -13.54 -4.08 -1.79
C ALA A 20 -13.48 -5.51 -2.32
N SER A 21 -13.22 -5.68 -3.62
CA SER A 21 -13.16 -7.01 -4.20
C SER A 21 -11.94 -7.76 -3.64
N PRO A 22 -11.97 -9.09 -3.55
CA PRO A 22 -10.77 -9.88 -3.23
C PRO A 22 -9.60 -9.62 -4.19
N TYR A 23 -9.88 -9.12 -5.40
CA TYR A 23 -8.86 -8.73 -6.37
C TYR A 23 -8.21 -7.38 -6.04
N ASP A 24 -8.89 -6.49 -5.31
CA ASP A 24 -8.32 -5.21 -4.89
C ASP A 24 -7.21 -5.39 -3.85
N SER A 25 -7.34 -6.39 -2.96
CA SER A 25 -6.29 -6.75 -2.01
C SER A 25 -5.07 -7.34 -2.73
N LEU A 26 -5.30 -8.23 -3.69
CA LEU A 26 -4.24 -8.80 -4.53
C LEU A 26 -3.50 -7.71 -5.32
N ALA A 27 -4.25 -6.80 -5.96
CA ALA A 27 -3.68 -5.68 -6.70
C ALA A 27 -2.87 -4.75 -5.80
N THR A 28 -3.28 -4.58 -4.53
CA THR A 28 -2.54 -3.78 -3.55
C THR A 28 -1.25 -4.47 -3.12
N ALA A 29 -1.29 -5.75 -2.79
CA ALA A 29 -0.10 -6.53 -2.45
C ALA A 29 0.92 -6.56 -3.60
N LEU A 30 0.45 -6.71 -4.84
CA LEU A 30 1.31 -6.71 -6.02
C LEU A 30 1.98 -5.34 -6.24
N ARG A 31 1.25 -4.24 -6.04
CA ARG A 31 1.81 -2.88 -6.10
C ARG A 31 2.87 -2.68 -5.03
N GLU A 32 2.61 -3.11 -3.81
CA GLU A 32 3.58 -3.02 -2.71
C GLU A 32 4.87 -3.80 -3.04
N GLN A 33 4.74 -5.05 -3.48
CA GLN A 33 5.88 -5.87 -3.89
C GLN A 33 6.68 -5.21 -5.02
N THR A 34 6.00 -4.63 -6.00
CA THR A 34 6.64 -3.91 -7.12
C THR A 34 7.47 -2.73 -6.60
N ILE A 35 6.90 -1.92 -5.70
CA ILE A 35 7.59 -0.78 -5.10
C ILE A 35 8.83 -1.25 -4.31
N LEU A 36 8.69 -2.27 -3.47
CA LEU A 36 9.81 -2.77 -2.67
C LEU A 36 10.94 -3.32 -3.54
N LYS A 37 10.61 -4.05 -4.61
CA LYS A 37 11.60 -4.55 -5.58
C LYS A 37 12.36 -3.40 -6.24
N ASP A 38 11.63 -2.37 -6.70
CA ASP A 38 12.24 -1.24 -7.41
C ASP A 38 13.08 -0.37 -6.46
N LEU A 39 12.65 -0.20 -5.21
CA LEU A 39 13.46 0.44 -4.16
C LEU A 39 14.74 -0.33 -3.85
N ARG A 40 14.67 -1.66 -3.74
CA ARG A 40 15.86 -2.49 -3.53
C ARG A 40 16.85 -2.33 -4.67
N ALA A 41 16.37 -2.30 -5.92
CA ALA A 41 17.22 -2.09 -7.09
C ALA A 41 17.82 -0.68 -7.11
N HIS A 42 17.00 0.36 -6.90
CA HIS A 42 17.44 1.77 -6.89
C HIS A 42 18.50 2.03 -5.81
N CYS A 43 18.27 1.50 -4.61
CA CYS A 43 19.14 1.74 -3.45
C CYS A 43 20.18 0.65 -3.20
N HIS A 44 20.31 -0.33 -4.09
CA HIS A 44 21.25 -1.44 -3.92
C HIS A 44 21.16 -2.08 -2.52
N VAL A 45 19.93 -2.27 -2.03
CA VAL A 45 19.70 -2.85 -0.70
C VAL A 45 20.14 -4.31 -0.72
N SER A 46 20.93 -4.71 0.28
CA SER A 46 21.41 -6.10 0.37
C SER A 46 20.25 -7.10 0.32
N SER A 47 20.43 -8.21 -0.41
CA SER A 47 19.46 -9.29 -0.47
C SER A 47 19.25 -10.01 0.86
N THR A 48 20.14 -9.79 1.84
CA THR A 48 20.02 -10.32 3.20
C THR A 48 19.01 -9.54 4.05
N ILE A 49 18.66 -8.30 3.65
CA ILE A 49 17.65 -7.49 4.33
C ILE A 49 16.27 -7.92 3.85
N SER A 50 15.38 -8.28 4.77
CA SER A 50 14.01 -8.65 4.44
C SER A 50 13.19 -7.45 3.98
N ASP A 51 12.15 -7.73 3.19
CA ASP A 51 11.22 -6.71 2.69
C ASP A 51 10.55 -5.92 3.81
N ASP A 52 10.21 -6.58 4.94
CA ASP A 52 9.61 -5.92 6.10
C ASP A 52 10.57 -4.93 6.77
N VAL A 53 11.84 -5.30 6.93
CA VAL A 53 12.87 -4.42 7.53
C VAL A 53 13.12 -3.23 6.61
N MET A 54 13.28 -3.49 5.31
CA MET A 54 13.45 -2.45 4.30
C MET A 54 12.27 -1.49 4.28
N LYS A 55 11.04 -2.01 4.22
CA LYS A 55 9.79 -1.22 4.24
C LYS A 55 9.75 -0.33 5.47
N LYS A 56 9.96 -0.89 6.66
CA LYS A 56 9.94 -0.12 7.91
C LYS A 56 10.94 1.02 7.85
N HIS A 57 12.17 0.75 7.42
CA HIS A 57 13.22 1.76 7.37
C HIS A 57 12.90 2.92 6.41
N PHE A 58 12.37 2.60 5.21
CA PHE A 58 11.95 3.63 4.26
C PHE A 58 10.75 4.44 4.76
N MET A 59 9.80 3.81 5.47
CA MET A 59 8.62 4.50 6.01
C MET A 59 8.93 5.34 7.25
N ASP A 60 9.96 4.98 8.03
CA ASP A 60 10.40 5.75 9.20
C ASP A 60 11.14 7.05 8.80
N ASN A 61 11.58 7.19 7.54
CA ASN A 61 12.18 8.41 6.98
C ASN A 61 11.11 9.28 6.27
N PRO A 62 10.81 10.51 6.76
CA PRO A 62 9.75 11.35 6.20
C PRO A 62 9.90 11.69 4.71
N ALA A 63 11.12 12.00 4.27
CA ALA A 63 11.37 12.36 2.87
C ALA A 63 11.18 11.15 1.94
N SER A 64 11.57 9.97 2.38
CA SER A 64 11.35 8.72 1.64
C SER A 64 9.88 8.32 1.65
N HIS A 65 9.20 8.46 2.78
CA HIS A 65 7.77 8.17 2.93
C HIS A 65 6.92 8.94 1.91
N ASP A 66 7.14 10.24 1.74
CA ASP A 66 6.35 11.07 0.83
C ASP A 66 6.60 10.72 -0.64
N ALA A 67 7.85 10.45 -1.01
CA ALA A 67 8.24 10.03 -2.35
C ALA A 67 7.63 8.66 -2.69
N ILE A 68 7.68 7.71 -1.75
CA ILE A 68 7.13 6.35 -1.92
C ILE A 68 5.60 6.38 -1.98
N THR A 69 4.95 7.18 -1.14
CA THR A 69 3.49 7.37 -1.18
C THR A 69 3.05 7.96 -2.52
N SER A 70 3.80 8.94 -3.03
CA SER A 70 3.58 9.50 -4.36
C SER A 70 3.80 8.44 -5.45
N ALA A 71 4.86 7.64 -5.35
CA ALA A 71 5.13 6.54 -6.28
C ALA A 71 3.97 5.53 -6.32
N ALA A 72 3.44 5.16 -5.15
CA ALA A 72 2.30 4.25 -5.04
C ALA A 72 1.05 4.79 -5.76
N TYR A 73 0.78 6.10 -5.63
CA TYR A 73 -0.33 6.76 -6.34
C TYR A 73 -0.13 6.73 -7.87
N GLU A 74 1.07 7.06 -8.36
CA GLU A 74 1.36 7.06 -9.79
C GLU A 74 1.32 5.65 -10.39
N LEU A 75 1.82 4.65 -9.66
CA LEU A 75 1.76 3.24 -10.04
C LEU A 75 0.31 2.75 -10.12
N LYS A 76 -0.52 3.08 -9.11
CA LYS A 76 -1.96 2.79 -9.13
C LYS A 76 -2.68 3.46 -10.30
N SER A 77 -2.24 4.66 -10.68
CA SER A 77 -2.82 5.44 -11.79
C SER A 77 -2.29 5.04 -13.17
N GLY A 78 -1.42 4.02 -13.27
CA GLY A 78 -0.84 3.56 -14.53
C GLY A 78 0.20 4.52 -15.15
N LYS A 79 0.62 5.56 -14.41
CA LYS A 79 1.52 6.61 -14.89
C LYS A 79 2.98 6.21 -14.69
N LYS A 80 3.43 5.21 -15.47
CA LYS A 80 4.76 4.56 -15.32
C LYS A 80 5.94 5.54 -15.29
N GLN A 81 5.95 6.56 -16.14
CA GLN A 81 7.05 7.53 -16.17
C GLN A 81 7.11 8.35 -14.87
N LEU A 82 5.98 8.84 -14.38
CA LEU A 82 5.91 9.57 -13.12
C LEU A 82 6.27 8.67 -11.94
N TYR A 83 5.81 7.42 -11.95
CA TYR A 83 6.22 6.41 -10.99
C TYR A 83 7.75 6.26 -10.90
N GLN A 84 8.43 6.08 -12.04
CA GLN A 84 9.88 5.95 -12.07
C GLN A 84 10.60 7.21 -11.58
N GLN A 85 10.10 8.39 -11.93
CA GLN A 85 10.63 9.66 -11.40
C GLN A 85 10.50 9.73 -9.87
N LYS A 86 9.40 9.25 -9.29
CA LYS A 86 9.22 9.20 -7.83
C LYS A 86 10.14 8.19 -7.17
N ILE A 87 10.36 7.01 -7.77
CA ILE A 87 11.33 6.02 -7.27
C ILE A 87 12.74 6.61 -7.26
N SER A 88 13.19 7.25 -8.36
CA SER A 88 14.53 7.83 -8.44
C SER A 88 14.75 8.99 -7.46
N ALA A 89 13.68 9.65 -7.00
CA ALA A 89 13.74 10.71 -6.00
C ALA A 89 13.82 10.21 -4.55
N VAL A 90 13.70 8.89 -4.31
CA VAL A 90 13.83 8.33 -2.97
C VAL A 90 15.27 8.39 -2.50
N THR A 91 15.47 8.97 -1.31
CA THR A 91 16.77 9.00 -0.63
C THR A 91 17.14 7.62 -0.14
N CYS A 92 18.28 7.11 -0.59
CA CYS A 92 18.72 5.77 -0.22
C CYS A 92 19.37 5.74 1.18
N PRO A 93 18.94 4.82 2.06
CA PRO A 93 19.53 4.64 3.39
C PRO A 93 20.93 4.01 3.29
N THR A 94 21.93 4.65 3.89
CA THR A 94 23.33 4.18 3.85
C THR A 94 23.59 2.93 4.69
N ASP A 95 22.70 2.63 5.62
CA ASP A 95 22.77 1.48 6.54
C ASP A 95 22.21 0.19 5.92
N LEU A 96 21.45 0.28 4.82
CA LEU A 96 20.88 -0.90 4.12
C LEU A 96 21.62 -1.27 2.83
N THR A 97 22.47 -0.38 2.32
CA THR A 97 23.22 -0.58 1.07
C THR A 97 24.30 -1.65 1.24
N SER A 98 24.46 -2.54 0.27
CA SER A 98 25.63 -3.43 0.23
C SER A 98 26.89 -2.59 0.01
N LYS A 99 27.87 -2.74 0.91
CA LYS A 99 29.17 -2.06 0.84
C LYS A 99 30.07 -2.66 -0.25
#